data_AF-A0A961V2A5-F1
#
_entry.id   AF-A0A961V2A5-F1
#
_cell.length_a   1.000
_cell.length_b   1.000
_cell.length_c   1.000
_cell.angle_alpha   90.00
_cell.angle_beta   90.00
_cell.angle_gamma   90.00
#
_symmetry.space_group_name_H-M   'P 1'
#
loop_
_entity.id
_entity.type
_entity.pdbx_description
1 polymer ?
#
loop_
_entity_poly.entity_id
_entity_poly.type
_entity_poly.pdbx_seq_one_letter_code
_entity_poly.pdbx_strand_id
1 'polypeptide(L)'
;MPIGPTIVTNETELRTAILNGEDIQFANDITLTADLPAIQSSITIDGAGFTLNGDNTYRGLFIGAWQTGTDTQIAVSVTIHDLEIENAVAIGGNGADGGGGGAGLGGAIFVANMATVTVSDVSLVGNAAMGGDGSAIISNPGGGGGGM
;
A
#
# COMPACT_ATOMS: atom_id res chain seq x y z
N MET A 1 -18.71 -24.13 4.68
CA MET A 1 -18.08 -23.63 5.92
C MET A 1 -17.39 -22.34 5.55
N PRO A 2 -17.47 -21.27 6.36
CA PRO A 2 -16.51 -20.18 6.20
C PRO A 2 -15.13 -20.81 6.39
N ILE A 3 -14.26 -20.67 5.39
CA ILE A 3 -12.83 -20.87 5.61
C ILE A 3 -12.40 -19.76 6.57
N GLY A 4 -11.64 -20.10 7.62
CA GLY A 4 -11.07 -19.09 8.51
C GLY A 4 -10.10 -18.18 7.76
N PRO A 5 -9.57 -17.12 8.40
CA PRO A 5 -8.56 -16.29 7.78
C PRO A 5 -7.35 -17.13 7.36
N THR A 6 -6.70 -16.74 6.27
CA THR A 6 -5.43 -17.29 5.85
C THR A 6 -4.35 -16.84 6.82
N ILE A 7 -3.70 -17.80 7.47
CA ILE A 7 -2.58 -17.53 8.38
C ILE A 7 -1.33 -17.25 7.55
N VAL A 8 -0.68 -16.12 7.82
CA VAL A 8 0.54 -15.69 7.11
C VAL A 8 1.72 -15.55 8.08
N THR A 9 2.86 -16.11 7.70
CA THR A 9 4.10 -16.13 8.49
C THR A 9 5.29 -15.51 7.77
N ASN A 10 5.13 -15.18 6.49
CA ASN A 10 6.14 -14.58 5.63
C ASN A 10 5.51 -13.74 4.51
N GLU A 11 6.33 -12.92 3.83
CA GLU A 11 5.88 -12.03 2.77
C GLU A 11 5.20 -12.76 1.60
N THR A 12 5.69 -13.96 1.23
CA THR A 12 5.12 -14.69 0.10
C THR A 12 3.67 -15.10 0.38
N GLU A 13 3.40 -15.61 1.58
CA GLU A 13 2.05 -15.96 2.02
C GLU A 13 1.14 -14.72 2.08
N LEU A 14 1.63 -13.62 2.67
CA LEU A 14 0.90 -12.36 2.71
C LEU A 14 0.54 -11.86 1.30
N ARG A 15 1.50 -11.87 0.38
CA ARG A 15 1.30 -11.49 -1.02
C ARG A 15 0.25 -12.35 -1.70
N THR A 16 0.29 -13.67 -1.51
CA THR A 16 -0.68 -14.59 -2.10
C THR A 16 -2.09 -14.36 -1.53
N ALA A 17 -2.23 -14.19 -0.21
CA ALA A 17 -3.51 -13.93 0.42
C ALA A 17 -4.15 -12.61 -0.10
N ILE A 18 -3.35 -11.55 -0.26
CA ILE A 18 -3.81 -10.28 -0.85
C ILE A 18 -4.30 -10.49 -2.29
N LEU A 19 -3.53 -11.19 -3.12
CA LEU A 19 -3.92 -11.45 -4.52
C LEU A 19 -5.20 -12.27 -4.64
N ASN A 20 -5.43 -13.19 -3.70
CA ASN A 20 -6.63 -14.00 -3.65
C ASN A 20 -7.83 -13.27 -3.03
N GLY A 21 -7.61 -12.13 -2.36
CA GLY A 21 -8.65 -11.40 -1.65
C GLY A 21 -9.17 -12.15 -0.43
N GLU A 22 -8.28 -12.82 0.29
CA GLU A 22 -8.60 -13.59 1.50
C GLU A 22 -8.53 -12.70 2.75
N ASP A 23 -9.33 -13.03 3.76
CA ASP A 23 -9.09 -12.51 5.11
C ASP A 23 -7.74 -13.02 5.62
N ILE A 24 -6.98 -12.16 6.30
CA ILE A 24 -5.58 -12.40 6.67
C ILE A 24 -5.45 -12.36 8.19
N GLN A 25 -4.70 -13.31 8.74
CA GLN A 25 -4.20 -13.23 10.11
C GLN A 25 -2.69 -13.44 10.15
N PHE A 26 -1.97 -12.48 10.73
CA PHE A 26 -0.54 -12.58 10.94
C PHE A 26 -0.24 -13.60 12.04
N ALA A 27 0.82 -14.38 11.84
CA ALA A 27 1.36 -15.31 12.85
C ALA A 27 2.87 -15.12 13.07
N ASN A 28 3.45 -14.08 12.47
CA ASN A 28 4.84 -13.68 12.63
C ASN A 28 5.01 -12.22 12.18
N ASP A 29 6.11 -11.59 12.59
CA ASP A 29 6.57 -10.35 11.97
C ASP A 29 6.97 -10.62 10.51
N ILE A 30 6.62 -9.69 9.62
CA ILE A 30 6.88 -9.79 8.18
C ILE A 30 7.64 -8.55 7.74
N THR A 31 8.88 -8.76 7.27
CA THR A 31 9.67 -7.73 6.59
C THR A 31 9.49 -7.86 5.07
N LEU A 32 9.21 -6.74 4.42
CA LEU A 32 9.04 -6.67 2.97
C LEU A 32 10.39 -6.69 2.24
N THR A 33 10.42 -7.40 1.12
CA THR A 33 11.52 -7.46 0.14
C THR A 33 11.08 -6.95 -1.24
N ALA A 34 9.80 -6.63 -1.39
CA ALA A 34 9.20 -5.97 -2.53
C ALA A 34 7.86 -5.33 -2.13
N ASP A 35 7.40 -4.35 -2.91
CA ASP A 35 6.06 -3.78 -2.72
C ASP A 35 4.98 -4.88 -2.78
N LEU A 36 4.04 -4.82 -1.85
CA LEU A 36 2.85 -5.67 -1.86
C LEU A 36 1.92 -5.28 -3.02
N PRO A 37 1.14 -6.24 -3.57
CA PRO A 37 0.09 -5.91 -4.52
C PRO A 37 -0.99 -5.07 -3.83
N ALA A 38 -1.73 -4.28 -4.62
CA ALA A 38 -2.86 -3.54 -4.09
C ALA A 38 -3.95 -4.50 -3.56
N ILE A 39 -4.55 -4.12 -2.43
CA ILE A 39 -5.70 -4.81 -1.85
C ILE A 39 -6.94 -4.39 -2.63
N GLN A 40 -7.37 -5.26 -3.54
CA GLN A 40 -8.50 -5.01 -4.45
C GLN A 40 -9.82 -5.66 -4.02
N SER A 41 -9.84 -6.26 -2.82
CA SER A 41 -10.99 -6.99 -2.27
C SER A 41 -11.34 -6.45 -0.88
N SER A 42 -12.59 -6.63 -0.45
CA SER A 42 -13.00 -6.28 0.92
C SER A 42 -12.59 -7.42 1.85
N ILE A 43 -11.58 -7.17 2.70
CA ILE A 43 -10.96 -8.18 3.57
C ILE A 43 -10.76 -7.61 4.98
N THR A 44 -10.55 -8.51 5.94
CA THR A 44 -10.03 -8.20 7.28
C THR A 44 -8.57 -8.59 7.36
N ILE A 45 -7.75 -7.71 7.95
CA ILE A 45 -6.36 -7.96 8.30
C ILE A 45 -6.26 -7.91 9.82
N ASP A 46 -6.10 -9.07 10.43
CA ASP A 46 -5.76 -9.24 11.83
C ASP A 46 -4.23 -9.32 11.96
N GLY A 47 -3.62 -8.28 12.52
CA GLY A 47 -2.19 -8.27 12.79
C GLY A 47 -1.78 -9.14 13.97
N ALA A 48 -2.71 -9.55 14.84
CA ALA A 48 -2.46 -10.37 16.03
C ALA A 48 -1.30 -9.86 16.93
N GLY A 49 -1.02 -8.56 16.89
CA GLY A 49 0.07 -7.89 17.61
C GLY A 49 1.44 -7.95 16.92
N PHE A 50 1.52 -8.47 15.68
CA PHE A 50 2.75 -8.55 14.89
C PHE A 50 3.01 -7.28 14.08
N THR A 51 4.17 -7.28 13.42
CA THR A 51 4.70 -6.15 12.67
C THR A 51 4.74 -6.43 11.17
N LEU A 52 4.33 -5.44 10.37
CA LEU A 52 4.65 -5.31 8.95
C LEU A 52 5.75 -4.26 8.79
N ASN A 53 6.97 -4.67 8.46
CA ASN A 53 8.12 -3.79 8.32
C ASN A 53 8.46 -3.57 6.83
N GLY A 54 8.43 -2.32 6.37
CA GLY A 54 8.74 -1.93 5.00
C GLY A 54 10.23 -1.81 4.66
N ASP A 55 11.12 -2.19 5.56
CA ASP A 55 12.58 -2.21 5.40
C ASP A 55 13.18 -0.86 4.95
N ASN A 56 12.57 0.24 5.39
CA ASN A 56 12.92 1.61 4.99
C ASN A 56 12.92 1.86 3.48
N THR A 57 12.26 1.00 2.71
CA THR A 57 12.38 0.96 1.24
C THR A 57 11.03 0.76 0.56
N TYR A 58 10.23 -0.18 1.06
CA TYR A 58 8.98 -0.61 0.46
C TYR A 58 7.79 0.06 1.12
N ARG A 59 6.74 0.26 0.33
CA ARG A 59 5.50 0.81 0.86
C ARG A 59 4.76 -0.22 1.69
N GLY A 60 3.92 0.26 2.60
CA GLY A 60 3.02 -0.58 3.36
C GLY A 60 1.80 -0.97 2.53
N LEU A 61 0.61 -0.81 3.11
CA LEU A 61 -0.63 -1.29 2.51
C LEU A 61 -1.19 -0.29 1.49
N PHE A 62 -1.36 -0.72 0.24
CA PHE A 62 -2.09 0.03 -0.78
C PHE A 62 -3.51 -0.54 -0.90
N ILE A 63 -4.52 0.26 -0.57
CA ILE A 63 -5.93 -0.17 -0.56
C ILE A 63 -6.70 0.59 -1.63
N GLY A 64 -7.20 -0.15 -2.61
CA GLY A 64 -7.93 0.40 -3.74
C GLY A 64 -8.19 -0.67 -4.78
N ALA A 65 -9.35 -0.62 -5.41
CA ALA A 65 -9.79 -1.62 -6.38
C ALA A 65 -10.28 -0.95 -7.67
N TRP A 66 -10.14 -1.67 -8.77
CA TRP A 66 -10.56 -1.22 -10.10
C TRP A 66 -11.34 -2.30 -10.81
N GLN A 67 -12.27 -1.88 -11.66
CA GLN A 67 -12.92 -2.79 -12.58
C GLN A 67 -11.89 -3.33 -13.58
N THR A 68 -11.76 -4.66 -13.66
CA THR A 68 -10.80 -5.35 -14.53
C THR A 68 -10.82 -4.81 -15.96
N GLY A 69 -9.64 -4.42 -16.44
CA GLY A 69 -9.46 -3.87 -17.79
C GLY A 69 -9.81 -2.38 -17.93
N THR A 70 -10.01 -1.66 -16.83
CA THR A 70 -10.33 -0.22 -16.84
C THR A 70 -9.64 0.53 -15.70
N ASP A 71 -9.60 1.86 -15.79
CA ASP A 71 -9.14 2.75 -14.71
C ASP A 71 -10.28 3.17 -13.76
N THR A 72 -11.48 2.59 -13.91
CA THR A 72 -12.64 2.90 -13.07
C THR A 72 -12.47 2.27 -11.70
N GLN A 73 -12.34 3.09 -10.66
CA GLN A 73 -12.32 2.61 -9.29
C GLN A 73 -13.66 1.96 -8.90
N ILE A 74 -13.59 0.96 -8.04
CA ILE A 74 -14.75 0.31 -7.42
C ILE A 74 -14.61 0.33 -5.90
N ALA A 75 -15.74 0.26 -5.20
CA ALA A 75 -15.76 0.32 -3.75
C ALA A 75 -15.20 -0.96 -3.12
N VAL A 76 -14.32 -0.80 -2.14
CA VAL A 76 -13.85 -1.87 -1.25
C VAL A 76 -13.82 -1.38 0.19
N SER A 77 -14.04 -2.29 1.13
CA SER A 77 -13.96 -2.02 2.57
C SER A 77 -12.93 -2.94 3.21
N VAL A 78 -11.88 -2.38 3.80
CA VAL A 78 -10.85 -3.14 4.51
C VAL A 78 -10.88 -2.80 5.99
N THR A 79 -10.82 -3.83 6.83
CA THR A 79 -10.62 -3.66 8.28
C THR A 79 -9.21 -4.10 8.61
N ILE A 80 -8.49 -3.29 9.39
CA ILE A 80 -7.14 -3.59 9.87
C ILE A 80 -7.17 -3.45 11.38
N HIS A 81 -6.71 -4.45 12.10
CA HIS A 81 -6.60 -4.35 13.54
C HIS A 81 -5.38 -5.07 14.10
N ASP A 82 -4.95 -4.67 15.29
CA ASP A 82 -3.87 -5.31 16.06
C ASP A 82 -2.56 -5.44 15.26
N LEU A 83 -2.18 -4.43 14.49
CA LEU A 83 -1.02 -4.47 13.59
C LEU A 83 -0.10 -3.27 13.83
N GLU A 84 1.21 -3.51 13.92
CA GLU A 84 2.21 -2.46 13.75
C GLU A 84 2.65 -2.39 12.29
N ILE A 85 2.64 -1.20 11.70
CA ILE A 85 3.26 -0.95 10.39
C ILE A 85 4.43 0.00 10.61
N GLU A 86 5.64 -0.47 10.30
CA GLU A 86 6.84 0.29 10.53
C GLU A 86 7.75 0.41 9.32
N ASN A 87 8.57 1.47 9.31
CA ASN A 87 9.66 1.68 8.36
C ASN A 87 9.21 1.56 6.89
N ALA A 88 7.93 1.82 6.62
CA ALA A 88 7.38 1.74 5.28
C ALA A 88 7.52 3.08 4.55
N VAL A 89 8.06 3.03 3.34
CA VAL A 89 8.43 4.20 2.55
C VAL A 89 7.71 4.17 1.21
N ALA A 90 6.95 5.21 0.92
CA ALA A 90 6.41 5.45 -0.42
C ALA A 90 7.21 6.58 -1.08
N ILE A 91 7.70 6.34 -2.30
CA ILE A 91 8.48 7.32 -3.07
C ILE A 91 7.72 7.64 -4.36
N GLY A 92 7.47 8.93 -4.60
CA GLY A 92 6.85 9.42 -5.82
C GLY A 92 7.79 9.32 -7.01
N GLY A 93 7.24 9.06 -8.20
CA GLY A 93 8.05 9.02 -9.42
C GLY A 93 8.65 10.38 -9.77
N ASN A 94 9.88 10.41 -10.28
CA ASN A 94 10.49 11.65 -10.76
C ASN A 94 9.74 12.19 -11.99
N GLY A 95 9.63 13.52 -12.06
CA GLY A 95 9.09 14.19 -13.23
C GLY A 95 9.97 14.00 -14.46
N ALA A 96 9.39 14.25 -15.64
CA ALA A 96 10.10 14.24 -16.92
C ALA A 96 9.77 15.51 -17.72
N ASP A 97 10.72 15.99 -18.53
CA ASP A 97 10.53 17.09 -19.48
C ASP A 97 9.88 18.37 -18.90
N GLY A 98 10.38 18.82 -17.75
CA GLY A 98 9.82 19.98 -17.04
C GLY A 98 8.64 19.66 -16.12
N GLY A 99 8.24 18.38 -16.01
CA GLY A 99 7.16 17.93 -15.15
C GLY A 99 7.53 17.88 -13.67
N GLY A 100 6.52 18.02 -12.81
CA GLY A 100 6.66 17.82 -11.36
C GLY A 100 6.83 16.35 -10.98
N GLY A 101 7.52 16.07 -9.88
CA GLY A 101 7.60 14.72 -9.31
C GLY A 101 6.33 14.32 -8.58
N GLY A 102 6.05 13.03 -8.55
CA GLY A 102 4.89 12.44 -7.90
C GLY A 102 4.92 12.60 -6.37
N ALA A 103 3.78 12.48 -5.72
CA ALA A 103 3.64 12.83 -4.31
C ALA A 103 4.16 11.76 -3.33
N GLY A 104 4.29 10.49 -3.76
CA GLY A 104 4.80 9.42 -2.90
C GLY A 104 3.85 9.08 -1.76
N LEU A 105 2.56 8.96 -2.09
CA LEU A 105 1.50 8.84 -1.09
C LEU A 105 1.49 7.46 -0.41
N GLY A 106 1.22 7.50 0.90
CA GLY A 106 0.90 6.34 1.74
C GLY A 106 2.09 5.44 2.05
N GLY A 107 3.05 5.98 2.83
CA GLY A 107 4.16 5.20 3.38
C GLY A 107 3.67 3.96 4.12
N ALA A 108 2.85 4.14 5.15
CA ALA A 108 2.27 3.02 5.90
C ALA A 108 0.98 2.48 5.26
N ILE A 109 0.03 3.36 4.98
CA ILE A 109 -1.27 3.00 4.39
C ILE A 109 -1.63 4.06 3.35
N PHE A 110 -1.91 3.62 2.14
CA PHE A 110 -2.57 4.42 1.10
C PHE A 110 -4.03 3.97 0.95
N VAL A 111 -4.97 4.92 0.96
CA VAL A 111 -6.40 4.66 0.75
C VAL A 111 -6.87 5.38 -0.50
N ALA A 112 -7.25 4.61 -1.52
CA ALA A 112 -7.78 5.14 -2.78
C ALA A 112 -9.20 5.72 -2.59
N ASN A 113 -9.61 6.58 -3.52
CA ASN A 113 -10.83 7.39 -3.39
C ASN A 113 -12.15 6.59 -3.19
N MET A 114 -12.26 5.37 -3.71
CA MET A 114 -13.44 4.51 -3.45
C MET A 114 -13.23 3.47 -2.35
N ALA A 115 -12.06 3.42 -1.72
CA ALA A 115 -11.81 2.53 -0.60
C ALA A 115 -12.28 3.13 0.72
N THR A 116 -12.81 2.29 1.61
CA THR A 116 -13.06 2.60 3.02
C THR A 116 -12.16 1.73 3.86
N VAL A 117 -11.50 2.33 4.85
CA VAL A 117 -10.62 1.61 5.79
C VAL A 117 -11.06 1.88 7.21
N THR A 118 -11.25 0.81 7.98
CA THR A 118 -11.43 0.86 9.43
C THR A 118 -10.14 0.35 10.07
N VAL A 119 -9.59 1.14 11.00
CA VAL A 119 -8.37 0.81 11.74
C VAL A 119 -8.66 0.84 13.24
N SER A 120 -8.25 -0.20 13.96
CA SER A 120 -8.32 -0.27 15.43
C SER A 120 -7.07 -0.93 15.99
N ASP A 121 -6.48 -0.37 17.04
CA ASP A 121 -5.28 -0.94 17.67
C ASP A 121 -4.11 -1.12 16.68
N VAL A 122 -3.94 -0.13 15.79
CA VAL A 122 -2.85 -0.09 14.80
C VAL A 122 -1.81 0.97 15.18
N SER A 123 -0.54 0.59 15.14
CA SER A 123 0.61 1.48 15.38
C SER A 123 1.31 1.80 14.06
N LEU A 124 1.65 3.07 13.81
CA LEU A 124 2.36 3.51 12.61
C LEU A 124 3.69 4.15 13.03
N VAL A 125 4.82 3.46 12.85
CA VAL A 125 6.13 3.88 13.37
C VAL A 125 7.15 4.09 12.26
N GLY A 126 7.84 5.24 12.23
CA GLY A 126 8.98 5.44 11.31
C GLY A 126 8.64 5.42 9.81
N ASN A 127 7.36 5.54 9.44
CA ASN A 127 6.92 5.50 8.04
C ASN A 127 7.15 6.84 7.33
N ALA A 128 7.43 6.82 6.02
CA ALA A 128 7.68 8.01 5.22
C ALA A 128 6.90 8.03 3.90
N ALA A 129 6.44 9.22 3.53
CA ALA A 129 5.89 9.54 2.21
C ALA A 129 6.80 10.61 1.59
N MET A 130 7.50 10.27 0.51
CA MET A 130 8.52 11.09 -0.11
C MET A 130 8.12 11.44 -1.53
N GLY A 131 8.00 12.74 -1.83
CA GLY A 131 7.80 13.19 -3.19
C GLY A 131 8.98 12.87 -4.10
N GLY A 132 8.71 12.68 -5.38
CA GLY A 132 9.72 12.56 -6.42
C GLY A 132 10.30 13.93 -6.80
N ASP A 133 11.46 13.90 -7.45
CA ASP A 133 12.10 15.11 -7.95
C ASP A 133 11.33 15.69 -9.15
N GLY A 134 11.21 17.01 -9.21
CA GLY A 134 10.81 17.68 -10.46
C GLY A 134 11.94 17.64 -11.49
N SER A 135 11.60 17.76 -12.77
CA SER A 135 12.58 17.78 -13.86
C SER A 135 12.80 19.17 -14.44
N ALA A 136 14.04 19.47 -14.81
CA ALA A 136 14.39 20.71 -15.51
C ALA A 136 14.01 20.63 -17.01
N ILE A 137 13.68 21.76 -17.61
CA ILE A 137 13.36 21.84 -19.04
C ILE A 137 14.66 21.84 -19.85
N ILE A 138 14.86 20.82 -20.70
CA ILE A 138 16.00 20.72 -21.61
C ILE A 138 15.65 21.16 -23.04
N SER A 139 14.40 20.99 -23.50
CA SER A 139 13.84 21.60 -24.73
C SER A 139 12.33 21.35 -24.82
N ASN A 140 11.58 22.27 -25.47
CA ASN A 140 10.10 22.28 -25.58
C ASN A 140 9.32 22.25 -24.24
N PRO A 141 8.79 23.38 -23.74
CA PRO A 141 8.00 23.38 -22.52
C PRO A 141 6.70 22.60 -22.72
N GLY A 142 6.56 21.49 -21.99
CA GLY A 142 5.34 20.67 -21.94
C GLY A 142 5.06 20.03 -20.57
N GLY A 143 5.81 20.41 -19.53
CA GLY A 143 5.76 19.78 -18.21
C GLY A 143 4.37 19.82 -17.55
N GLY A 144 3.89 18.65 -17.11
CA GLY A 144 2.67 18.50 -16.32
C GLY A 144 2.93 18.49 -14.80
N GLY A 145 1.85 18.52 -14.01
CA GLY A 145 1.94 18.32 -12.56
C GLY A 145 2.35 16.89 -12.21
N GLY A 146 2.95 16.72 -11.03
CA GLY A 146 3.29 15.40 -10.50
C GLY A 146 2.04 14.60 -10.13
N GLY A 147 2.06 13.29 -10.43
CA GLY A 147 1.03 12.34 -10.04
C GLY A 147 1.10 11.93 -8.56
N MET A 148 0.40 10.85 -8.21
CA MET A 148 0.55 10.20 -6.90
C MET A 148 1.81 9.35 -6.85
#